data_AF-A0A935SYD6-F1
#
_entry.id   AF-A0A935SYD6-F1
#
_cell.length_a   1.000
_cell.length_b   1.000
_cell.length_c   1.000
_cell.angle_alpha   90.00
_cell.angle_beta   90.00
_cell.angle_gamma   90.00
#
_symmetry.space_group_name_H-M   'P 1'
#
loop_
_entity.id
_entity.type
_entity.pdbx_description
1 polymer ?
#
loop_
_entity_poly.entity_id
_entity_poly.type
_entity_poly.pdbx_seq_one_letter_code
_entity_poly.pdbx_strand_id
1 'polypeptide(L)' 'MKRTNLVLDETLLAEATRLSGEKTYSAAVMLALTDFVRRAKARRILELRGSGLWEGELSVMRRDREPRKGTK' A
#
# COMPACT_ATOMS: atom_id res chain seq x y z
N MET A 1 10.06 14.09 -17.91
CA MET A 1 9.48 12.75 -18.19
C MET A 1 9.98 12.25 -19.53
N LYS A 2 10.19 10.94 -19.70
CA LYS A 2 10.58 10.31 -20.97
C LYS A 2 9.34 9.64 -21.58
N ARG A 3 9.11 9.80 -22.89
CA ARG A 3 8.06 9.07 -23.61
C ARG A 3 8.56 7.67 -23.96
N THR A 4 7.70 6.68 -23.77
CA THR A 4 7.97 5.27 -24.07
C THR A 4 6.74 4.68 -24.74
N ASN A 5 6.93 3.97 -25.85
CA ASN A 5 5.84 3.24 -26.49
C ASN A 5 5.79 1.83 -25.89
N LEU A 6 4.62 1.45 -25.38
CA LEU A 6 4.36 0.16 -24.74
C LEU A 6 3.12 -0.46 -25.39
N VAL A 7 3.13 -1.78 -25.53
CA VAL A 7 1.93 -2.55 -25.89
C VAL A 7 1.24 -2.93 -24.59
N LEU A 8 -0.02 -2.51 -24.42
CA LEU A 8 -0.82 -2.73 -23.21
C LEU A 8 -2.17 -3.33 -23.61
N ASP A 9 -2.75 -4.11 -22.70
CA ASP A 9 -4.13 -4.57 -22.85
C ASP A 9 -5.09 -3.37 -22.73
N GLU A 10 -5.90 -3.16 -23.77
CA GLU A 10 -6.81 -2.02 -23.85
C GLU A 10 -7.91 -2.07 -22.79
N THR A 11 -8.43 -3.27 -22.51
CA THR A 11 -9.52 -3.45 -21.54
C THR A 11 -9.05 -3.13 -20.14
N LEU A 12 -7.84 -3.59 -19.78
CA LEU A 12 -7.22 -3.30 -18.50
C LEU A 12 -6.89 -1.80 -18.37
N LEU A 13 -6.43 -1.17 -19.44
CA LEU A 13 -6.10 0.26 -19.43
C LEU A 13 -7.34 1.13 -19.24
N ALA A 14 -8.43 0.79 -19.92
CA ALA A 14 -9.73 1.45 -19.76
C ALA A 14 -10.28 1.26 -18.34
N GLU A 15 -10.20 0.04 -17.79
CA GLU A 15 -10.62 -0.24 -16.42
C GLU A 15 -9.79 0.53 -15.40
N ALA A 16 -8.45 0.48 -15.51
CA ALA A 16 -7.54 1.19 -14.62
C ALA A 16 -7.84 2.69 -14.59
N THR A 17 -8.08 3.29 -15.77
CA THR A 17 -8.39 4.73 -15.90
C THR A 17 -9.72 5.09 -15.26
N ARG A 18 -10.74 4.25 -15.45
CA ARG A 18 -12.06 4.43 -14.83
C ARG A 18 -11.98 4.30 -13.31
N LEU A 19 -11.27 3.30 -12.79
CA LEU A 19 -11.11 3.06 -11.36
C LEU A 19 -10.24 4.11 -10.67
N SER A 20 -9.21 4.61 -11.35
CA SER A 20 -8.35 5.67 -10.82
C SER A 20 -9.00 7.06 -10.89
N GLY A 21 -10.05 7.25 -11.69
CA GLY A 21 -10.66 8.56 -11.93
C GLY A 21 -9.79 9.50 -12.77
N GLU A 22 -8.79 8.95 -13.46
CA GLU A 22 -7.84 9.74 -14.23
C GLU A 22 -8.39 10.09 -15.61
N LYS A 23 -7.99 11.25 -16.14
CA LYS A 23 -8.46 11.71 -17.46
C LYS A 23 -7.70 11.10 -18.63
N THR A 24 -6.52 10.54 -18.38
CA THR A 24 -5.63 10.02 -19.44
C THR A 24 -5.05 8.68 -19.04
N TYR A 25 -4.83 7.84 -20.04
CA TYR A 25 -4.13 6.55 -19.88
C TYR A 25 -2.73 6.72 -19.28
N SER A 26 -1.99 7.74 -19.71
CA SER A 26 -0.67 8.05 -19.16
C SER A 26 -0.73 8.36 -17.66
N ALA A 27 -1.73 9.12 -17.20
CA ALA A 27 -1.89 9.44 -15.78
C ALA A 27 -2.26 8.19 -14.96
N ALA A 28 -3.20 7.37 -15.47
CA ALA A 28 -3.58 6.11 -14.83
C ALA A 28 -2.39 5.15 -14.70
N VAL A 29 -1.59 4.99 -15.76
CA VAL A 29 -0.38 4.16 -15.75
C VAL A 29 0.67 4.70 -14.78
N MET A 30 0.89 6.02 -14.77
CA MET A 30 1.84 6.66 -13.84
C MET A 30 1.42 6.46 -12.38
N LEU A 31 0.13 6.58 -12.07
CA LEU A 31 -0.40 6.33 -10.73
C LEU A 31 -0.20 4.87 -10.34
N ALA A 32 -0.57 3.93 -11.21
CA ALA A 32 -0.41 2.50 -10.97
C ALA A 32 1.06 2.11 -10.71
N LEU A 33 2.00 2.63 -11.51
CA LEU A 33 3.43 2.40 -11.30
C LEU A 33 3.94 3.00 -9.98
N THR A 34 3.47 4.20 -9.64
CA THR A 34 3.84 4.86 -8.38
C THR A 34 3.39 4.03 -7.18
N ASP A 35 2.13 3.57 -7.21
CA ASP A 35 1.57 2.72 -6.16
C ASP A 35 2.25 1.37 -6.07
N PHE A 36 2.57 0.76 -7.21
CA PHE A 36 3.33 -0.49 -7.26
C PHE A 36 4.69 -0.35 -6.57
N VAL A 37 5.45 0.69 -6.92
CA VAL A 37 6.77 0.96 -6.32
C VAL A 37 6.62 1.26 -4.83
N ARG A 38 5.62 2.05 -4.43
CA ARG A 38 5.36 2.37 -3.01
C ARG A 38 5.09 1.11 -2.20
N ARG A 39 4.21 0.23 -2.70
CA ARG A 39 3.89 -1.05 -2.06
C ARG A 39 5.10 -1.99 -2.00
N ALA A 40 5.90 -2.02 -3.06
CA ALA A 40 7.13 -2.81 -3.10
C ALA A 40 8.15 -2.34 -2.06
N LYS A 41 8.36 -1.01 -1.92
CA LYS A 41 9.21 -0.44 -0.89
C LYS A 41 8.68 -0.72 0.52
N ALA A 42 7.36 -0.58 0.72
CA ALA A 42 6.74 -0.83 2.02
C ALA A 42 6.89 -2.30 2.46
N ARG A 43 6.78 -3.27 1.53
CA ARG A 43 7.01 -4.69 1.83
C ARG A 43 8.39 -4.98 2.42
N ARG A 44 9.38 -4.13 2.15
CA ARG A 44 10.72 -4.24 2.71
C ARG A 44 10.76 -4.16 4.24
N ILE A 45 9.74 -3.58 4.86
CA ILE A 45 9.60 -3.60 6.33
C ILE A 45 9.55 -5.02 6.89
N LEU A 46 9.08 -5.99 6.10
CA LEU A 46 9.04 -7.41 6.50
C LEU A 46 10.44 -8.00 6.66
N GLU A 47 11.45 -7.45 5.99
CA GLU A 47 12.86 -7.83 6.17
C GLU A 47 13.37 -7.49 7.57
N LEU A 48 12.74 -6.53 8.26
CA LEU A 48 13.09 -6.14 9.64
C LEU A 48 12.48 -7.11 10.68
N ARG A 49 11.68 -8.10 10.26
CA ARG A 49 11.15 -9.11 11.18
C ARG A 49 12.30 -9.95 11.73
N GLY A 50 12.46 -9.97 13.05
CA GLY A 50 13.49 -10.76 13.73
C GLY A 50 14.88 -10.15 13.66
N SER A 51 15.04 -8.94 13.11
CA SER A 51 16.34 -8.25 13.06
C SER A 51 16.76 -7.61 14.39
N GLY A 52 15.89 -7.66 15.42
CA GLY A 52 16.12 -7.00 16.70
C GLY A 52 16.00 -5.47 16.68
N LEU A 53 15.58 -4.88 15.55
CA LEU A 53 15.47 -3.41 15.41
C LEU A 53 14.42 -2.75 16.32
N TRP A 54 13.57 -3.53 16.96
CA TRP A 54 12.56 -3.04 17.89
C TRP A 54 12.64 -3.85 19.18
N GLU A 55 12.81 -3.14 20.29
CA GLU A 55 12.86 -3.69 21.64
C GLU A 55 11.73 -3.07 22.45
N GLY A 56 10.88 -3.91 23.05
CA GLY A 56 9.72 -3.47 23.82
C GLY A 56 8.74 -4.59 24.11
N GLU A 57 7.79 -4.34 25.01
CA GLU A 57 6.74 -5.28 25.39
C GLU A 57 5.39 -4.75 24.89
N LEU A 58 4.76 -5.49 23.98
CA LEU A 58 3.59 -5.05 23.21
C LEU A 58 2.38 -4.76 24.10
N SER A 59 2.19 -5.48 25.21
CA SER A 59 1.03 -5.31 26.08
C SER A 59 1.11 -4.00 26.88
N VAL A 60 2.30 -3.65 27.38
CA VAL A 60 2.56 -2.36 28.05
C VAL A 60 2.31 -1.18 27.11
N MET A 61 2.76 -1.26 25.86
CA MET A 61 2.58 -0.17 24.89
C MET A 61 1.13 0.03 24.45
N ARG A 62 0.39 -1.07 24.30
CA ARG A 62 -1.00 -1.00 23.80
C ARG A 62 -1.98 -0.46 24.84
N ARG A 63 -1.63 -0.47 26.13
CA ARG A 63 -2.53 -0.10 27.24
C ARG A 63 -3.90 -0.73 27.01
N ASP A 64 -3.93 -2.06 26.86
CA ASP A 64 -5.17 -2.78 26.57
C ASP A 64 -6.25 -2.31 27.55
N ARG A 65 -7.31 -1.73 26.97
CA ARG A 65 -8.41 -1.13 27.73
C ARG A 65 -9.03 -2.26 28.54
N GLU A 66 -9.07 -2.12 29.87
CA GLU A 66 -9.68 -3.10 30.75
C GLU A 66 -11.06 -3.53 30.18
N PRO A 67 -11.32 -4.84 30.06
CA PRO A 67 -12.59 -5.31 29.57
C PRO A 67 -13.67 -4.73 30.48
N ARG A 68 -14.58 -3.92 29.91
CA ARG A 68 -15.70 -3.33 30.65
C ARG A 68 -16.46 -4.48 31.32
N LYS A 69 -16.34 -4.60 32.64
CA LYS A 69 -17.18 -5.50 33.43
C LYS A 69 -18.62 -5.08 33.18
N GLY A 70 -19.37 -5.92 32.47
CA GLY A 70 -20.80 -5.73 32.28
C GLY A 70 -21.46 -5.62 33.64
N THR A 71 -22.12 -4.50 33.90
CA THR A 71 -23.02 -4.31 35.03
C THR A 71 -24.12 -5.36 34.95
N LYS A 72 -24.23 -6.17 36.01
CA LYS A 72 -25.32 -7.11 36.24
C LYS A 72 -26.54 -6.38 36.77
#